data_AF-A0AAU7Z0D9-F1
#
_entry.id   AF-A0AAU7Z0D9-F1
#
_cell.length_a   1.000
_cell.length_b   1.000
_cell.length_c   1.000
_cell.angle_alpha   90.00
_cell.angle_beta   90.00
_cell.angle_gamma   90.00
#
_symmetry.space_group_name_H-M   'P 1'
#
loop_
_entity.id
_entity.type
_entity.pdbx_description
1 polymer ?
#
loop_
_entity_poly.entity_id
_entity_poly.type
_entity_poly.pdbx_seq_one_letter_code
_entity_poly.pdbx_strand_id
1 'polypeptide(L)'
;MGRHSLPAYNVQTAVDAEHSLIVAQTVVLDASDNRCLQPMAEAAKMILGVDGFSVVADAGYSNGEQAAGCEAAGILPYVPVMRTVNNQGDGTLFGREDFRYEPDTDTYVCPGNKRLRQSTNRKDRYILYKAAARDCGACSLNHSAQRLRGSDWPDTFTKMR
;
A
#
# COMPACT_ATOMS: atom_id res chain seq x y z
N MET A 1 8.66 -21.95 -21.50
CA MET A 1 9.93 -21.73 -20.76
C MET A 1 9.59 -21.47 -19.30
N GLY A 2 9.94 -22.37 -18.39
CA GLY A 2 9.79 -22.13 -16.96
C GLY A 2 10.81 -21.08 -16.50
N ARG A 3 10.38 -20.05 -15.77
CA ARG A 3 11.27 -19.03 -15.22
C ARG A 3 12.06 -19.69 -14.08
N HIS A 4 13.27 -20.15 -14.35
CA HIS A 4 14.16 -20.67 -13.32
C HIS A 4 14.74 -19.49 -12.53
N SER A 5 14.34 -19.31 -11.27
CA SER A 5 15.05 -18.40 -10.37
C SER A 5 16.28 -19.12 -9.84
N LEU A 6 17.45 -18.53 -10.01
CA LEU A 6 18.66 -19.00 -9.34
C LEU A 6 18.49 -18.80 -7.83
N PRO A 7 19.02 -19.70 -6.98
CA PRO A 7 19.07 -19.46 -5.54
C PRO A 7 19.81 -18.16 -5.26
N ALA A 8 19.17 -17.25 -4.53
CA ALA A 8 19.73 -15.96 -4.14
C ALA A 8 19.29 -15.63 -2.72
N TYR A 9 20.10 -14.82 -2.03
CA TYR A 9 19.75 -14.26 -0.73
C TYR A 9 19.16 -12.87 -0.92
N ASN A 10 18.13 -12.56 -0.15
CA ASN A 10 17.57 -11.22 -0.12
C ASN A 10 18.17 -10.45 1.07
N VAL A 11 19.00 -9.45 0.79
CA VAL A 11 19.66 -8.64 1.82
C VAL A 11 18.93 -7.31 1.94
N GLN A 12 18.53 -6.98 3.16
CA GLN A 12 17.79 -5.78 3.50
C GLN A 12 18.70 -4.84 4.29
N THR A 13 18.67 -3.54 3.97
CA THR A 13 19.55 -2.53 4.59
C THR A 13 18.75 -1.27 4.91
N ALA A 14 18.91 -0.74 6.12
CA ALA A 14 18.40 0.57 6.52
C ALA A 14 19.57 1.53 6.71
N VAL A 15 19.44 2.73 6.15
CA VAL A 15 20.49 3.75 6.13
C VAL A 15 19.93 5.04 6.72
N ASP A 16 20.69 5.66 7.61
CA ASP A 16 20.42 7.00 8.09
C ASP A 16 20.68 8.02 6.96
N ALA A 17 19.66 8.81 6.63
CA ALA A 17 19.69 9.71 5.48
C ALA A 17 20.59 10.93 5.70
N GLU A 18 20.78 11.37 6.94
CA GLU A 18 21.57 12.57 7.24
C GLU A 18 23.07 12.29 7.19
N HIS A 19 23.50 11.16 7.75
CA HIS A 19 24.92 10.80 7.91
C HIS A 19 25.37 9.70 6.95
N SER A 20 24.46 9.13 6.15
CA SER A 20 24.75 8.03 5.22
C SER A 20 25.33 6.79 5.91
N LEU A 21 24.92 6.53 7.15
CA LEU A 21 25.38 5.40 7.95
C LEU A 21 24.40 4.23 7.85
N ILE A 22 24.92 3.02 7.65
CA ILE A 22 24.10 1.80 7.74
C ILE A 22 23.74 1.59 9.21
N VAL A 23 22.45 1.71 9.52
CA VAL A 23 21.92 1.55 10.88
C VAL A 23 21.46 0.13 11.14
N ALA A 24 20.91 -0.58 10.16
CA ALA A 24 20.52 -1.98 10.30
C ALA A 24 20.71 -2.74 8.99
N GLN A 25 21.04 -4.03 9.10
CA GLN A 25 21.08 -4.94 7.96
C GLN A 25 20.61 -6.34 8.39
N THR A 26 19.96 -7.06 7.48
CA THR A 26 19.58 -8.46 7.71
C THR A 26 19.46 -9.23 6.40
N VAL A 27 19.57 -10.56 6.47
CA VAL A 27 19.36 -11.45 5.34
C VAL A 27 18.05 -12.20 5.57
N VAL A 28 17.12 -12.06 4.61
CA VAL A 28 15.82 -12.74 4.66
C VAL A 28 15.75 -13.84 3.60
N LEU A 29 14.99 -14.89 3.92
CA LEU A 29 14.69 -15.99 3.00
C LEU A 29 13.51 -15.67 2.07
N ASP A 30 12.78 -14.60 2.36
CA ASP A 30 11.67 -14.14 1.55
C ASP A 30 12.19 -13.55 0.23
N ALA A 31 11.67 -14.07 -0.89
CA ALA A 31 12.03 -13.60 -2.23
C ALA A 31 11.47 -12.21 -2.58
N SER A 32 10.71 -11.57 -1.68
CA SER A 32 10.06 -10.28 -1.89
C SER A 32 10.22 -9.40 -0.67
N ASP A 33 10.40 -8.10 -0.91
CA ASP A 33 10.63 -7.08 0.12
C ASP A 33 9.34 -6.62 0.82
N ASN A 34 8.17 -7.08 0.34
CA ASN A 34 6.87 -6.61 0.82
C ASN A 34 6.56 -6.96 2.28
N ARG A 35 7.43 -7.68 2.98
CA ARG A 35 7.34 -7.99 4.42
C ARG A 35 8.53 -7.47 5.23
N CYS A 36 9.38 -6.66 4.61
CA CYS A 36 10.63 -6.25 5.22
C CYS A 36 10.61 -4.80 5.72
N LEU A 37 9.57 -4.01 5.41
CA LEU A 37 9.48 -2.60 5.81
C LEU A 37 9.48 -2.43 7.32
N GLN A 38 8.49 -3.01 8.00
CA GLN A 38 8.32 -2.84 9.45
C GLN A 38 9.50 -3.44 10.24
N PRO A 39 9.95 -4.70 9.98
CA PRO A 39 11.08 -5.27 10.71
C PRO A 39 12.36 -4.44 10.60
N MET A 40 12.65 -3.92 9.40
CA MET A 40 13.86 -3.10 9.19
C MET A 40 13.74 -1.74 9.88
N ALA A 41 12.55 -1.13 9.85
CA ALA A 41 12.31 0.14 10.50
C ALA A 41 12.38 0.00 12.04
N GLU A 42 11.79 -1.04 12.62
CA GLU A 42 11.91 -1.33 14.06
C GLU A 42 13.36 -1.62 14.46
N ALA A 43 14.11 -2.36 13.65
CA ALA A 43 15.53 -2.60 13.88
C ALA A 43 16.34 -1.30 13.89
N ALA A 44 16.10 -0.41 12.92
CA ALA A 44 16.73 0.91 12.90
C ALA A 44 16.33 1.76 14.13
N LYS A 45 15.05 1.71 14.53
CA LYS A 45 14.55 2.42 15.73
C LYS A 45 15.27 1.99 17.01
N MET A 46 15.43 0.68 17.20
CA MET A 46 16.15 0.13 18.36
C MET A 46 17.60 0.59 18.41
N ILE A 47 18.28 0.65 17.26
CA ILE A 47 19.70 1.02 17.17
C ILE A 47 19.90 2.52 17.35
N LEU A 48 19.01 3.33 16.76
CA LEU A 48 19.05 4.79 16.88
C LEU A 48 18.60 5.27 18.26
N GLY A 49 17.81 4.48 19.00
CA GLY A 49 17.33 4.84 20.33
C GLY A 49 16.36 6.03 20.33
N VAL A 50 15.61 6.22 19.25
CA VAL A 50 14.67 7.33 19.05
C VAL A 50 13.22 6.88 19.15
N ASP A 51 12.32 7.79 19.52
CA ASP A 51 10.89 7.51 19.67
C ASP A 51 10.14 7.40 18.34
N GLY A 52 10.68 7.95 17.25
CA GLY A 52 10.07 7.91 15.94
C GLY A 52 10.89 8.62 14.87
N PHE A 53 10.65 8.25 13.61
CA PHE A 53 11.27 8.88 12.44
C PHE A 53 10.43 8.57 11.19
N SER A 54 10.79 9.21 10.08
CA SER A 54 10.21 8.92 8.77
C SER A 54 11.07 7.89 8.03
N VAL A 55 10.45 6.88 7.43
CA VAL A 55 11.14 5.88 6.60
C VAL A 55 10.71 6.03 5.14
N VAL A 56 11.67 5.98 4.23
CA VAL A 56 11.41 5.96 2.78
C VAL A 56 11.87 4.61 2.24
N ALA A 57 11.04 3.97 1.43
CA ALA A 57 11.37 2.70 0.78
C ALA A 57 10.80 2.65 -0.64
N ASP A 58 11.33 1.74 -1.47
CA ASP A 58 10.84 1.55 -2.83
C ASP A 58 9.49 0.81 -2.90
N ALA A 59 8.89 0.74 -4.09
CA ALA A 59 7.58 0.13 -4.30
C ALA A 59 7.52 -1.38 -3.99
N GLY A 60 8.66 -2.08 -3.94
CA GLY A 60 8.75 -3.48 -3.52
C GLY A 60 8.34 -3.68 -2.06
N TYR A 61 8.45 -2.65 -1.23
CA TYR A 61 8.02 -2.63 0.17
C TYR A 61 6.55 -2.23 0.34
N SER A 62 5.80 -2.01 -0.75
CA SER A 62 4.40 -1.57 -0.72
C SER A 62 3.48 -2.64 -0.11
N ASN A 63 3.27 -2.55 1.20
CA ASN A 63 2.36 -3.41 1.96
C ASN A 63 1.68 -2.60 3.07
N GLY A 64 0.35 -2.48 2.99
CA GLY A 64 -0.43 -1.69 3.95
C GLY A 64 -0.40 -2.22 5.38
N GLU A 65 -0.28 -3.54 5.58
CA GLU A 65 -0.14 -4.12 6.92
C GLU A 65 1.18 -3.69 7.58
N GLN A 66 2.26 -3.68 6.81
CA GLN A 66 3.57 -3.25 7.29
C GLN A 66 3.61 -1.74 7.55
N ALA A 67 2.96 -0.95 6.68
CA ALA A 67 2.86 0.50 6.88
C ALA A 67 2.09 0.84 8.17
N ALA A 68 0.93 0.23 8.38
CA ALA A 68 0.16 0.39 9.61
C ALA A 68 0.95 -0.07 10.85
N GLY A 69 1.72 -1.15 10.73
CA GLY A 69 2.63 -1.60 11.79
C GLY A 69 3.71 -0.58 12.13
N CYS A 70 4.30 0.08 11.12
CA CYS A 70 5.25 1.17 11.34
C CYS A 70 4.60 2.34 12.09
N GLU A 71 3.40 2.74 11.68
CA GLU A 71 2.69 3.89 12.27
C GLU A 71 2.30 3.64 13.71
N ALA A 72 1.81 2.43 14.02
CA ALA A 72 1.59 1.98 15.39
C ALA A 72 2.88 1.98 16.23
N ALA A 73 4.04 1.75 15.60
CA ALA A 73 5.35 1.82 16.23
C ALA A 73 5.95 3.25 16.25
N GLY A 74 5.20 4.30 15.86
CA GLY A 74 5.68 5.68 15.84
C GLY A 74 6.63 6.02 14.69
N ILE A 75 6.64 5.19 13.64
CA ILE A 75 7.47 5.36 12.44
C ILE A 75 6.55 5.74 11.28
N LEU A 76 6.87 6.79 10.55
CA LEU A 76 6.03 7.28 9.45
C LEU A 76 6.56 6.80 8.09
N PRO A 77 5.88 5.85 7.41
CA PRO A 77 6.34 5.29 6.15
C PRO A 77 5.95 6.12 4.92
N TYR A 78 6.90 6.30 4.00
CA TYR A 78 6.71 6.88 2.69
C TYR A 78 7.13 5.85 1.63
N VAL A 79 6.15 5.10 1.12
CA VAL A 79 6.38 4.00 0.18
C VAL A 79 5.50 4.19 -1.06
N PRO A 80 6.06 4.23 -2.27
CA PRO A 80 5.27 4.27 -3.49
C PRO A 80 4.41 3.02 -3.61
N VAL A 81 3.18 3.19 -4.09
CA VAL A 81 2.27 2.06 -4.29
C VAL A 81 2.69 1.18 -5.47
N MET A 82 2.73 -0.13 -5.24
CA MET A 82 2.99 -1.12 -6.27
C MET A 82 1.78 -1.27 -7.22
N ARG A 83 1.77 -0.48 -8.30
CA ARG A 83 0.72 -0.55 -9.32
C ARG A 83 0.72 -1.92 -10.01
N THR A 84 -0.32 -2.72 -9.77
CA THR A 84 -0.43 -4.07 -10.38
C THR A 84 -1.29 -4.09 -11.64
N VAL A 85 -2.06 -3.03 -11.94
CA VAL A 85 -2.89 -2.99 -13.15
C VAL A 85 -2.93 -1.56 -13.70
N ASN A 86 -2.56 -1.41 -14.97
CA ASN A 86 -2.79 -0.19 -15.73
C ASN A 86 -4.31 -0.11 -16.00
N ASN A 87 -5.09 0.50 -15.10
CA ASN A 87 -6.55 0.58 -15.27
C ASN A 87 -6.99 1.74 -16.18
N GLN A 88 -6.06 2.34 -16.91
CA GLN A 88 -6.37 3.20 -18.04
C GLN A 88 -6.77 2.33 -19.24
N GLY A 89 -7.90 1.62 -19.13
CA GLY A 89 -8.60 1.16 -20.33
C GLY A 89 -9.26 2.37 -20.97
N ASP A 90 -8.93 2.64 -22.24
CA ASP A 90 -9.52 3.59 -23.22
C ASP A 90 -10.11 4.95 -22.71
N GLY A 91 -9.82 5.38 -21.48
CA GLY A 91 -10.46 6.52 -20.82
C GLY A 91 -11.92 6.32 -20.39
N THR A 92 -12.46 5.10 -20.47
CA THR A 92 -13.90 4.81 -20.24
C THR A 92 -14.25 4.38 -18.82
N LEU A 93 -13.22 4.08 -18.01
CA LEU A 93 -13.36 3.59 -16.64
C LEU A 93 -13.01 4.70 -15.65
N PHE A 94 -13.74 4.79 -14.53
CA PHE A 94 -13.52 5.82 -13.51
C PHE A 94 -12.13 5.75 -12.86
N GLY A 95 -11.39 6.86 -12.88
CA GLY A 95 -10.14 7.01 -12.16
C GLY A 95 -10.34 7.07 -10.64
N ARG A 96 -9.24 7.18 -9.90
CA ARG A 96 -9.26 7.34 -8.45
C ARG A 96 -9.93 8.66 -8.05
N GLU A 97 -9.60 9.71 -8.80
CA GLU A 97 -10.06 11.09 -8.68
C GLU A 97 -11.59 11.23 -8.74
N ASP A 98 -12.26 10.27 -9.36
CA ASP A 98 -13.71 10.23 -9.47
C ASP A 98 -14.39 9.77 -8.16
N PHE A 99 -13.62 9.23 -7.20
CA PHE A 99 -14.13 8.76 -5.92
C PHE A 99 -13.79 9.73 -4.78
N ARG A 100 -14.82 10.13 -4.02
CA ARG A 100 -14.67 11.02 -2.86
C ARG A 100 -14.46 10.20 -1.59
N TYR A 101 -13.40 10.49 -0.85
CA TYR A 101 -13.17 9.93 0.48
C TYR A 101 -13.92 10.72 1.56
N GLU A 102 -14.58 10.02 2.47
CA GLU A 102 -15.27 10.58 3.64
C GLU A 102 -14.53 10.12 4.92
N PRO A 103 -13.74 11.01 5.54
CA PRO A 103 -12.84 10.65 6.65
C PRO A 103 -13.58 10.25 7.94
N ASP A 104 -14.79 10.79 8.16
CA ASP A 104 -15.58 10.52 9.36
C ASP A 104 -16.03 9.06 9.46
N THR A 105 -16.23 8.42 8.32
CA THR A 105 -16.75 7.05 8.23
C THR A 105 -15.75 6.08 7.61
N ASP A 106 -14.56 6.54 7.24
CA ASP A 106 -13.55 5.78 6.50
C ASP A 106 -14.14 5.07 5.27
N THR A 107 -14.96 5.80 4.51
CA THR A 107 -15.64 5.26 3.33
C THR A 107 -15.37 6.07 2.09
N TYR A 108 -15.37 5.41 0.94
CA TYR A 108 -15.37 6.05 -0.36
C TYR A 108 -16.79 6.18 -0.92
N VAL A 109 -17.04 7.25 -1.66
CA VAL A 109 -18.27 7.50 -2.43
C VAL A 109 -17.92 7.49 -3.91
N CYS A 110 -18.62 6.66 -4.70
CA CYS A 110 -18.41 6.62 -6.14
C CYS A 110 -19.11 7.78 -6.89
N PRO A 111 -18.81 7.99 -8.17
CA PRO A 111 -19.49 8.98 -9.04
C PRO A 111 -21.02 8.85 -9.07
N GLY A 112 -21.54 7.64 -8.86
CA GLY A 112 -22.97 7.38 -8.72
C GLY A 112 -23.55 7.74 -7.34
N ASN A 113 -22.82 8.47 -6.49
CA ASN A 113 -23.19 8.84 -5.12
C ASN A 113 -23.56 7.65 -4.22
N LYS A 114 -22.88 6.50 -4.40
CA LYS A 114 -23.04 5.32 -3.54
C LYS A 114 -21.80 5.12 -2.67
N ARG A 115 -22.03 4.88 -1.38
CA ARG A 115 -20.98 4.53 -0.42
C ARG A 115 -20.47 3.12 -0.68
N LEU A 116 -19.15 2.99 -0.78
CA LEU A 116 -18.47 1.72 -0.99
C LEU A 116 -18.24 1.04 0.36
N ARG A 117 -18.42 -0.28 0.37
CA ARG A 117 -18.17 -1.12 1.53
C ARG A 117 -16.77 -1.69 1.48
N GLN A 118 -16.12 -1.66 2.64
CA GLN A 118 -14.83 -2.28 2.86
C GLN A 118 -14.96 -3.81 2.82
N SER A 119 -14.00 -4.46 2.18
CA SER A 119 -13.86 -5.90 2.10
C SER A 119 -12.38 -6.24 2.14
N THR A 120 -11.95 -7.04 3.10
CA THR A 120 -10.55 -7.43 3.21
C THR A 120 -10.25 -8.58 2.27
N ASN A 121 -9.30 -8.40 1.35
CA ASN A 121 -8.74 -9.53 0.61
C ASN A 121 -7.62 -10.15 1.45
N ARG A 122 -7.91 -11.31 2.06
CA ARG A 122 -6.96 -12.00 2.94
C ARG A 122 -5.74 -12.56 2.20
N LYS A 123 -5.87 -12.86 0.90
CA LYS A 123 -4.80 -13.46 0.09
C LYS A 123 -3.73 -12.42 -0.27
N ASP A 124 -4.18 -11.26 -0.69
CA ASP A 124 -3.30 -10.18 -1.18
C ASP A 124 -3.14 -9.06 -0.14
N ARG A 125 -3.71 -9.25 1.06
CA ARG A 125 -3.62 -8.39 2.26
C ARG A 125 -3.85 -6.90 1.98
N TYR A 126 -4.81 -6.63 1.11
CA TYR A 126 -5.30 -5.27 0.88
C TYR A 126 -6.78 -5.15 1.26
N ILE A 127 -7.12 -3.97 1.73
CA ILE A 127 -8.50 -3.53 1.88
C ILE A 127 -9.06 -3.22 0.51
N LEU A 128 -10.33 -3.52 0.28
CA LEU A 128 -10.97 -3.25 -0.99
C LEU A 128 -12.31 -2.56 -0.77
N TYR A 129 -12.58 -1.52 -1.55
CA TYR A 129 -13.84 -0.80 -1.52
C TYR A 129 -14.71 -1.22 -2.72
N LYS A 130 -15.87 -1.82 -2.45
CA LYS A 130 -16.86 -2.21 -3.48
C LYS A 130 -18.22 -1.59 -3.21
N ALA A 131 -18.89 -1.18 -4.28
CA ALA A 131 -20.32 -0.94 -4.25
C ALA A 131 -21.06 -2.27 -4.09
N ALA A 132 -22.27 -2.26 -3.50
CA ALA A 132 -23.07 -3.47 -3.44
C ALA A 132 -23.52 -3.84 -4.86
N ALA A 133 -23.60 -5.15 -5.17
CA ALA A 133 -24.01 -5.60 -6.50
C ALA A 133 -25.38 -5.03 -6.93
N ARG A 134 -26.31 -4.89 -5.98
CA ARG A 134 -27.63 -4.24 -6.20
C ARG A 134 -27.52 -2.76 -6.61
N ASP A 135 -26.51 -2.05 -6.10
CA ASP A 135 -26.35 -0.62 -6.34
C ASP A 135 -25.76 -0.40 -7.74
N CYS A 136 -24.99 -1.36 -8.26
CA CYS A 136 -24.47 -1.33 -9.63
C CYS A 136 -25.40 -1.98 -10.66
N GLY A 137 -26.26 -2.92 -10.27
CA GLY A 137 -27.10 -3.68 -11.22
C GLY A 137 -28.07 -2.81 -12.04
N ALA A 138 -28.59 -1.73 -11.45
CA ALA A 138 -29.46 -0.76 -12.11
C ALA A 138 -28.76 0.61 -12.35
N CYS A 139 -27.45 0.69 -12.16
CA CYS A 139 -26.71 1.94 -12.28
C CYS A 139 -26.39 2.22 -13.75
N SER A 140 -26.69 3.43 -14.23
CA SER A 140 -26.31 3.89 -15.57
C SER A 140 -24.80 3.98 -15.78
N LEU A 141 -24.02 3.96 -14.70
CA LEU A 141 -22.56 4.04 -14.70
C LEU A 141 -21.89 2.66 -14.51
N ASN A 142 -22.66 1.57 -14.56
CA ASN A 142 -22.16 0.21 -14.33
C ASN A 142 -21.09 -0.23 -15.35
N HIS A 143 -21.19 0.25 -16.60
CA HIS A 143 -20.23 -0.02 -17.67
C HIS A 143 -18.87 0.65 -17.45
N SER A 144 -18.81 1.69 -16.61
CA SER A 144 -17.60 2.43 -16.25
C SER A 144 -17.10 2.12 -14.83
N ALA A 145 -17.79 1.22 -14.12
CA ALA A 145 -17.52 0.97 -12.71
C ALA A 145 -16.20 0.22 -12.49
N GLN A 146 -15.24 0.85 -11.81
CA GLN A 146 -14.03 0.19 -11.34
C GLN A 146 -14.20 -0.36 -9.92
N ARG A 147 -13.47 -1.44 -9.62
CA ARG A 147 -13.29 -1.99 -8.28
C ARG A 147 -12.05 -1.35 -7.66
N LEU A 148 -12.22 -0.53 -6.63
CA LEU A 148 -11.11 0.12 -5.94
C LEU A 148 -10.39 -0.85 -5.00
N ARG A 149 -9.11 -1.11 -5.25
CA ARG A 149 -8.21 -1.76 -4.28
C ARG A 149 -7.58 -0.69 -3.40
N GLY A 150 -7.60 -0.89 -2.10
CA GLY A 150 -6.87 -0.10 -1.10
C GLY A 150 -5.36 -0.12 -1.31
N SER A 151 -4.85 -1.05 -2.12
CA SER A 151 -3.45 -1.09 -2.57
C SER A 151 -3.17 -0.35 -3.89
N ASP A 152 -4.14 0.37 -4.49
CA ASP A 152 -3.96 1.06 -5.80
C ASP A 152 -3.88 2.59 -5.67
N TRP A 153 -3.71 3.14 -4.46
CA TRP A 153 -3.80 4.58 -4.18
C TRP A 153 -2.42 5.27 -4.16
N PRO A 154 -2.04 6.12 -5.14
CA PRO A 154 -0.84 6.95 -5.01
C PRO A 154 -1.17 8.17 -4.14
N ASP A 155 -0.62 8.27 -2.94
CA ASP A 155 -0.59 9.52 -2.19
C ASP A 155 0.86 9.93 -1.94
N THR A 156 1.35 10.74 -2.87
CA THR A 156 2.29 11.80 -2.51
C THR A 156 1.68 12.56 -1.33
N PHE A 157 2.25 12.37 -0.14
CA PHE A 157 1.85 12.97 1.12
C PHE A 157 0.44 12.59 1.59
N THR A 158 0.30 11.39 2.15
CA THR A 158 -0.70 11.18 3.21
C THR A 158 -0.04 10.40 4.32
N LYS A 159 0.04 11.05 5.49
CA LYS A 159 0.18 10.42 6.79
C LYS A 159 -0.91 9.37 6.88
N MET A 160 -0.56 8.10 6.66
CA MET A 160 -1.48 7.00 6.89
C MET A 160 -1.63 6.86 8.42
N ARG A 161 -2.72 6.24 8.86
CA ARG A 161 -3.10 6.17 10.26
C ARG A 161 -2.54 4.92 10.91
#